data_AF-A0A920PUS7-F1
#
_entry.id   AF-A0A920PUS7-F1
#
_cell.length_a   1.000
_cell.length_b   1.000
_cell.length_c   1.000
_cell.angle_alpha   90.00
_cell.angle_beta   90.00
_cell.angle_gamma   90.00
#
_symmetry.space_group_name_H-M   'P 1'
#
loop_
_entity.id
_entity.type
_entity.pdbx_description
1 polymer ?
#
loop_
_entity_poly.entity_id
_entity_poly.type
_entity_poly.pdbx_seq_one_letter_code
_entity_poly.pdbx_strand_id
1 'polypeptide(L)'
;MDITWLGHSCFRLHDADMVVVTDPYPATIGLRVDNRPASIVTVSHPHPNHNASETIEGELKVFRDPGEYEYNGVTARGVMTPLGRVSP
;
A
#
# COMPACT_ATOMS: atom_id res chain seq x y z
N MET A 1 15.76 0.62 -8.82
CA MET A 1 14.44 0.03 -8.56
C MET A 1 14.55 -1.41 -8.08
N ASP A 2 14.09 -1.65 -6.86
CA ASP A 2 13.99 -2.96 -6.20
C ASP A 2 12.52 -3.25 -5.84
N ILE A 3 12.06 -4.48 -6.08
CA ILE A 3 10.71 -4.93 -5.75
C ILE A 3 10.81 -6.12 -4.80
N THR A 4 10.19 -6.00 -3.62
CA THR A 4 10.13 -7.08 -2.63
C THR A 4 8.69 -7.44 -2.36
N TRP A 5 8.33 -8.71 -2.47
CA TRP A 5 7.04 -9.21 -2.00
C TRP A 5 7.09 -9.41 -0.48
N LEU A 6 6.16 -8.80 0.23
CA LEU A 6 6.08 -8.84 1.69
C LEU A 6 4.98 -9.79 2.18
N GLY A 7 4.29 -10.50 1.29
CA GLY A 7 3.15 -11.36 1.61
C GLY A 7 1.80 -10.71 1.26
N HIS A 8 0.75 -11.52 1.13
CA HIS A 8 -0.58 -11.05 0.72
C HIS A 8 -0.49 -10.19 -0.57
N SER A 9 -1.25 -9.10 -0.65
CA SER A 9 -1.16 -8.07 -1.69
C SER A 9 -0.09 -6.99 -1.42
N CYS A 10 0.83 -7.23 -0.47
CA CYS A 10 1.78 -6.23 -0.01
C CYS A 10 3.14 -6.36 -0.70
N PHE A 11 3.56 -5.27 -1.35
CA PHE A 11 4.84 -5.14 -2.02
C PHE A 11 5.56 -3.90 -1.51
N ARG A 12 6.87 -4.00 -1.36
CA ARG A 12 7.77 -2.85 -1.17
C ARG A 12 8.43 -2.54 -2.49
N LEU A 13 8.18 -1.34 -3.00
CA LEU A 13 8.83 -0.77 -4.18
C LEU A 13 9.82 0.28 -3.69
N HIS A 14 11.08 0.12 -4.05
CA HIS A 14 12.14 1.01 -3.60
C HIS A 14 12.90 1.55 -4.80
N ASP A 15 13.04 2.86 -4.87
CA ASP A 15 13.87 3.53 -5.87
C ASP A 15 14.46 4.81 -5.29
N ALA A 16 15.79 4.94 -5.39
CA ALA A 16 16.56 6.00 -4.71
C ALA A 16 16.15 6.14 -3.23
N ASP A 17 15.64 7.30 -2.81
CA ASP A 17 15.22 7.58 -1.43
C ASP A 17 13.72 7.32 -1.18
N MET A 18 12.99 6.86 -2.20
CA MET A 18 11.54 6.66 -2.13
C MET A 18 11.20 5.19 -1.89
N VAL A 19 10.32 4.98 -0.92
CA VAL A 19 9.75 3.66 -0.59
C VAL A 19 8.24 3.73 -0.69
N VAL A 20 7.66 2.88 -1.53
CA VAL A 20 6.21 2.69 -1.64
C VAL A 20 5.86 1.30 -1.10
N VAL A 21 4.87 1.23 -0.22
CA VAL A 21 4.29 -0.03 0.27
C VAL A 21 2.85 -0.14 -0.22
N THR A 22 2.48 -1.29 -0.79
CA THR A 22 1.09 -1.54 -1.22
C THR A 22 0.34 -2.36 -0.19
N ASP A 23 -0.95 -2.13 0.00
CA ASP A 23 -1.89 -2.94 0.79
C ASP A 23 -1.29 -3.53 2.09
N PRO A 24 -0.80 -2.69 3.02
CA PRO A 24 -0.27 -3.18 4.28
C PRO A 24 -1.36 -3.92 5.07
N TYR A 25 -0.94 -4.94 5.80
CA TYR A 25 -1.85 -5.86 6.47
C TYR A 25 -1.44 -6.07 7.93
N PRO A 26 -2.40 -6.39 8.83
CA PRO A 26 -2.10 -6.55 10.25
C PRO A 26 -1.35 -7.88 10.50
N ALA A 27 -0.56 -7.92 11.58
CA ALA A 27 0.16 -9.13 12.00
C ALA A 27 -0.74 -10.35 12.23
N THR A 28 -2.04 -10.15 12.45
CA THR A 28 -3.04 -11.21 12.61
C THR A 28 -3.22 -12.10 11.37
N ILE A 29 -2.74 -11.68 10.19
CA ILE A 29 -2.68 -12.56 9.00
C ILE A 29 -1.68 -13.71 9.18
N GLY A 30 -0.76 -13.62 10.15
CA GLY A 30 0.21 -14.68 10.45
C GLY A 30 1.41 -14.71 9.50
N LEU A 31 1.53 -13.71 8.62
CA LEU A 31 2.74 -13.46 7.83
C LEU A 31 3.65 -12.49 8.58
N ARG A 32 4.96 -12.58 8.32
CA ARG A 32 5.95 -11.72 8.96
C ARG A 32 5.78 -10.29 8.42
N VAL A 33 5.33 -9.40 9.29
CA VAL A 33 5.21 -7.97 8.98
C VAL A 33 6.60 -7.37 8.81
N ASP A 34 6.77 -6.59 7.76
CA ASP A 34 7.96 -5.80 7.51
C ASP A 34 7.75 -4.38 8.04
N ASN A 35 8.38 -4.07 9.17
CA ASN A 35 8.20 -2.80 9.87
C ASN A 35 9.08 -1.68 9.28
N ARG A 36 9.65 -1.88 8.09
CA ARG A 36 10.55 -0.89 7.47
C ARG A 36 9.80 0.40 7.15
N PRO A 37 10.43 1.58 7.32
CA PRO A 37 9.81 2.85 6.98
C PRO A 37 9.42 2.93 5.51
N ALA A 38 8.34 3.66 5.23
CA ALA A 38 7.91 3.99 3.88
C ALA A 38 7.69 5.51 3.73
N SER A 39 7.68 5.98 2.49
CA SER A 39 7.30 7.35 2.14
C SER A 39 5.83 7.42 1.72
N ILE A 40 5.38 6.37 1.00
CA ILE A 40 4.03 6.28 0.43
C ILE A 40 3.43 4.92 0.77
N VAL A 41 2.14 4.91 1.09
CA VAL A 41 1.32 3.70 1.18
C VAL A 41 0.18 3.78 0.17
N THR A 42 -0.04 2.73 -0.62
CA THR A 42 -1.25 2.60 -1.43
C THR A 42 -2.23 1.63 -0.75
N VAL A 43 -3.52 1.98 -0.72
CA VAL A 43 -4.59 1.13 -0.20
C VAL A 43 -5.58 0.89 -1.32
N SER A 44 -5.72 -0.37 -1.75
CA SER A 44 -6.62 -0.74 -2.84
C SER A 44 -8.10 -0.67 -2.47
N HIS A 45 -8.46 -1.00 -1.23
CA HIS A 45 -9.82 -0.91 -0.69
C HIS A 45 -9.83 -0.92 0.86
N PRO A 46 -10.93 -0.55 1.54
CA PRO A 46 -10.89 -0.27 2.99
C PRO A 46 -10.94 -1.51 3.89
N HIS A 47 -10.82 -2.73 3.34
CA HIS A 47 -10.86 -3.94 4.17
C HIS A 47 -9.63 -3.98 5.10
N PRO A 48 -9.78 -4.40 6.37
CA PRO A 48 -8.69 -4.36 7.35
C PRO A 48 -7.41 -5.08 6.91
N ASN A 49 -7.54 -6.17 6.14
CA ASN A 49 -6.41 -6.95 5.62
C ASN A 49 -5.63 -6.26 4.48
N HIS A 50 -6.04 -5.07 4.05
CA HIS A 50 -5.39 -4.28 2.98
C HIS A 50 -5.13 -2.82 3.39
N ASN A 51 -5.47 -2.44 4.63
CA ASN A 51 -5.50 -1.05 5.08
C ASN A 51 -4.83 -0.85 6.44
N ALA A 52 -3.83 -1.65 6.77
CA ALA A 52 -3.09 -1.54 8.04
C ALA A 52 -1.95 -0.51 7.96
N SER A 53 -2.21 0.67 7.38
CA SER A 53 -1.18 1.70 7.14
C SER A 53 -0.53 2.22 8.43
N GLU A 54 -1.24 2.13 9.55
CA GLU A 54 -0.76 2.47 10.90
C GLU A 54 0.37 1.57 11.42
N THR A 55 0.58 0.42 10.77
CA THR A 55 1.67 -0.51 11.13
C THR A 55 3.00 -0.15 10.49
N ILE A 56 3.02 0.82 9.57
CA ILE A 56 4.20 1.26 8.84
C ILE A 56 4.79 2.49 9.54
N GLU A 57 6.11 2.48 9.76
CA GLU A 57 6.82 3.60 10.40
C GLU A 57 7.05 4.77 9.42
N GLY A 58 7.00 6.00 9.91
CA GLY A 58 7.39 7.22 9.16
C GLY A 58 6.27 8.24 8.93
N GLU A 59 6.60 9.33 8.23
CA GLU A 59 5.63 10.33 7.76
C GLU A 59 5.03 9.88 6.43
N LEU A 60 3.90 9.17 6.50
CA LEU A 60 3.33 8.49 5.35
C LEU A 60 2.38 9.37 4.55
N LYS A 61 2.56 9.38 3.23
CA LYS A 61 1.49 9.78 2.31
C LYS A 61 0.67 8.56 1.91
N VAL A 62 -0.63 8.57 2.23
CA VAL A 62 -1.54 7.47 1.88
C VAL A 62 -2.34 7.80 0.62
N PHE A 63 -2.25 6.94 -0.39
CA PHE A 63 -3.05 6.97 -1.63
C PHE A 63 -4.12 5.88 -1.54
N ARG A 64 -5.39 6.26 -1.30
CA ARG A 64 -6.49 5.31 -1.06
C ARG A 64 -7.68 5.46 -2.01
N ASP A 65 -7.75 6.57 -2.74
CA ASP A 65 -8.85 6.90 -3.63
C ASP A 65 -8.40 6.83 -5.10
N PRO A 66 -9.32 6.63 -6.05
CA PRO A 66 -9.00 6.78 -7.47
C PRO A 66 -8.55 8.20 -7.79
N GLY A 67 -7.63 8.35 -8.73
CA GLY A 67 -7.09 9.65 -9.12
C GLY A 67 -5.64 9.59 -9.56
N GLU A 68 -5.12 10.76 -9.92
CA GLU A 68 -3.70 10.96 -10.21
C GLU A 68 -3.02 11.55 -8.97
N TYR A 69 -1.84 11.01 -8.66
CA TYR A 69 -1.03 11.41 -7.53
C TYR A 69 0.38 11.75 -7.99
N GLU A 70 0.94 12.80 -7.41
CA GLU A 70 2.35 13.15 -7.52
C GLU A 70 2.87 13.52 -6.12
N TYR A 71 3.93 12.85 -5.68
CA TYR A 71 4.54 13.12 -4.38
C TYR A 71 6.03 12.77 -4.40
N ASN A 72 6.89 13.74 -4.10
CA ASN A 72 8.35 13.58 -4.05
C ASN A 72 8.94 12.83 -5.25
N GLY A 73 8.50 13.19 -6.46
CA GLY A 73 8.97 12.58 -7.72
C GLY A 73 8.33 11.21 -8.06
N VAL A 74 7.47 10.66 -7.20
CA VAL A 74 6.67 9.47 -7.50
C VAL A 74 5.35 9.89 -8.12
N THR A 75 5.05 9.35 -9.30
CA THR A 75 3.73 9.46 -9.94
C THR A 75 2.97 8.15 -9.82
N ALA A 76 1.67 8.23 -9.52
CA ALA A 76 0.79 7.07 -9.42
C ALA A 76 -0.60 7.40 -9.96
N ARG A 77 -1.26 6.39 -10.55
CA ARG A 77 -2.65 6.48 -11.00
C ARG A 77 -3.49 5.39 -10.37
N GLY A 78 -4.39 5.79 -9.47
CA GLY A 78 -5.41 4.92 -8.90
C GLY A 78 -6.59 4.81 -9.86
N VAL A 79 -6.93 3.60 -10.29
CA VAL A 79 -8.07 3.34 -11.19
C VAL A 79 -9.09 2.47 -10.45
N MET A 80 -10.31 2.98 -10.25
CA MET A 80 -11.38 2.19 -9.65
C MET A 80 -11.79 1.06 -10.59
N THR A 81 -11.72 -0.17 -10.10
CA THR A 81 -12.31 -1.34 -10.78
C THR A 81 -13.75 -1.53 -10.30
N PRO A 82 -14.65 -2.08 -11.13
CA PRO A 82 -16.01 -2.39 -10.70
C PRO A 82 -16.00 -3.25 -9.43
N LEU A 83 -16.76 -2.85 -8.41
CA LEU A 83 -17.08 -3.74 -7.30
C LEU A 83 -17.93 -4.86 -7.90
N GLY A 84 -17.37 -6.08 -7.98
CA GLY A 84 -18.15 -7.25 -8.40
C GLY A 84 -19.43 -7.27 -7.57
N ARG A 85 -20.60 -7.42 -8.22
CA ARG A 85 -21.90 -7.42 -7.54
C ARG A 85 -21.80 -8.39 -6.36
N VAL A 86 -21.77 -7.86 -5.14
CA VAL A 86 -21.98 -8.68 -3.94
C VAL A 86 -23.45 -9.04 -4.00
N SER A 87 -23.74 -10.31 -4.27
CA SER A 87 -25.09 -10.85 -4.13
C SER A 87 -25.58 -10.52 -2.70
N PRO A 88 -26.80 -10.00 -2.53
CA PRO A 88 -27.34 -9.70 -1.21
C PRO A 88 -27.45 -10.93 -0.33
#